data_AF-A0AAW4PVV7-F1
#
_entry.id   AF-A0AAW4PVV7-F1
#
_cell.length_a   1.000
_cell.length_b   1.000
_cell.length_c   1.000
_cell.angle_alpha   90.00
_cell.angle_beta   90.00
_cell.angle_gamma   90.00
#
_symmetry.space_group_name_H-M   'P 1'
#
loop_
_entity.id
_entity.type
_entity.pdbx_description
1 polymer ?
#
loop_
_entity_poly.entity_id
_entity_poly.type
_entity_poly.pdbx_seq_one_letter_code
_entity_poly.pdbx_strand_id
1 'polypeptide(L)'
;MNRYTRRDVVKYGSAAALVSLAGCTGTEDEEGGTPSPTDTEAAGDSTETGQDTEGEDTDGDETAAYDWTDATWDSYWYSLYNMSTNISMSGNGVLFPHNEQQQQAFDKRFPAMLEAAGQERPPVKNANLNMAAFTSGDPAFTQQPVLRGEDDRPDASTLAWDESKASGVVSPSSAGWTHLKGVTWAKNFENHFEILPDSLAAEFRSMVLSTLAQIGINATLIVGGPEGNGALTKGESMELVSGFNPGAGEVVDATARPNHHSAFLWFMSDMTSLAKGGWFGYENPEPLIPPKKIQSLTDGLAKTTMSLFSPQNIVDMGSTRDLGQMLGAIGWYGTHAGSQDLTSQAASHAEGLAGAVVNNLTSDGRVQNGAENQAATQGVVGQGLLWASEIDGVDFTGTAESVLGYLVDELWDDDAGTFASGTDDSTYTITARDAGDVTGGINAADAVLGMDVKDRYARYFNQTFNRGRLQRAERPQSRSENAEYPLPLPADAGGEFGQAAVYNASVQYDTGAGEWSVTDRMFDTAGALYLANQDIWIGQWGGEFYEGRGRPAANDSPA
;
A
#
# COMPACT_ATOMS: atom_id res chain seq x y z
N MET A 1 -33.14 3.63 13.57
CA MET A 1 -32.67 4.16 12.28
C MET A 1 -31.46 3.32 11.88
N ASN A 2 -31.53 2.64 10.74
CA ASN A 2 -30.66 1.51 10.38
C ASN A 2 -29.19 1.93 10.27
N ARG A 3 -28.32 1.25 11.04
CA ARG A 3 -26.87 1.34 10.94
C ARG A 3 -26.46 0.56 9.69
N TYR A 4 -25.89 1.23 8.70
CA TYR A 4 -25.27 0.52 7.58
C TYR A 4 -23.86 0.06 8.00
N THR A 5 -23.62 -1.24 7.94
CA THR A 5 -22.41 -1.98 8.33
C THR A 5 -21.63 -2.42 7.09
N ARG A 6 -20.45 -3.06 7.27
CA ARG A 6 -19.67 -3.75 6.21
C ARG A 6 -20.55 -4.49 5.19
N ARG A 7 -21.66 -5.08 5.64
CA ARG A 7 -22.61 -5.84 4.82
C ARG A 7 -23.48 -4.99 3.89
N ASP A 8 -23.70 -3.72 4.16
CA ASP A 8 -24.62 -2.88 3.39
C ASP A 8 -23.97 -2.26 2.16
N VAL A 9 -22.66 -2.02 2.18
CA VAL A 9 -21.92 -1.64 0.98
C VAL A 9 -21.74 -2.85 0.04
N VAL A 10 -21.56 -4.05 0.59
CA VAL A 10 -21.37 -5.29 -0.20
C VAL A 10 -22.69 -5.84 -0.77
N LYS A 11 -23.82 -5.74 -0.05
CA LYS A 11 -25.11 -6.28 -0.52
C LYS A 11 -25.84 -5.41 -1.55
N TYR A 12 -25.61 -4.09 -1.56
CA TYR A 12 -26.35 -3.15 -2.41
C TYR A 12 -25.55 -2.63 -3.62
N GLY A 13 -24.58 -3.42 -4.11
CA GLY A 13 -23.77 -3.16 -5.32
C GLY A 13 -24.55 -3.12 -6.65
N SER A 14 -25.79 -2.64 -6.66
CA SER A 14 -26.53 -2.25 -7.86
C SER A 14 -27.51 -1.12 -7.55
N ALA A 15 -27.11 0.10 -7.91
CA ALA A 15 -27.94 1.26 -8.19
C ALA A 15 -29.19 1.48 -7.30
N ALA A 16 -29.00 2.15 -6.13
CA ALA A 16 -29.80 3.29 -5.66
C ALA A 16 -29.68 3.46 -4.13
N ALA A 17 -29.41 4.71 -3.72
CA ALA A 17 -29.53 5.25 -2.36
C ALA A 17 -28.49 4.81 -1.30
N LEU A 18 -27.30 5.41 -1.36
CA LEU A 18 -26.37 5.49 -0.21
C LEU A 18 -26.08 6.96 0.13
N VAL A 19 -26.96 7.57 0.94
CA VAL A 19 -26.67 8.83 1.65
C VAL A 19 -26.44 8.46 3.11
N SER A 20 -25.18 8.22 3.48
CA SER A 20 -24.58 8.36 4.82
C SER A 20 -23.26 7.57 4.94
N LEU A 21 -22.18 8.06 4.30
CA LEU A 21 -20.81 7.57 4.50
C LEU A 21 -19.91 8.58 5.23
N ALA A 22 -20.51 9.48 6.00
CA ALA A 22 -19.81 10.32 6.96
C ALA A 22 -20.64 10.38 8.24
N GLY A 23 -20.08 9.85 9.33
CA GLY A 23 -20.42 10.21 10.71
C GLY A 23 -21.86 10.02 11.20
N CYS A 24 -22.06 9.18 12.22
CA CYS A 24 -23.29 9.20 13.02
C CYS A 24 -22.89 9.23 14.50
N THR A 25 -22.94 10.38 15.18
CA THR A 25 -24.07 11.02 15.89
C THR A 25 -24.54 10.23 17.12
N GLY A 26 -24.12 10.72 18.28
CA GLY A 26 -24.73 10.46 19.57
C GLY A 26 -24.69 11.76 20.37
N THR A 27 -25.79 12.52 20.34
CA THR A 27 -26.03 13.59 21.30
C THR A 27 -27.22 13.16 22.12
N GLU A 28 -27.00 12.97 23.41
CA GLU A 28 -28.05 12.93 24.42
C GLU A 28 -28.77 14.28 24.41
N ASP A 29 -30.10 14.28 24.39
CA ASP A 29 -30.89 15.33 24.99
C ASP A 29 -32.22 14.74 25.47
N GLU A 30 -32.46 14.91 26.77
CA GLU A 30 -33.72 14.72 27.45
C GLU A 30 -34.77 15.75 27.02
N GLU A 31 -36.03 15.33 27.04
CA GLU A 31 -37.27 16.10 27.30
C GLU A 31 -38.38 15.95 26.23
N GLY A 32 -39.40 15.16 26.61
CA GLY A 32 -40.78 15.65 26.64
C GLY A 32 -41.61 15.65 25.35
N GLY A 33 -42.62 14.77 25.30
CA GLY A 33 -43.93 15.14 24.72
C GLY A 33 -44.51 14.20 23.67
N THR A 34 -45.34 13.26 24.11
CA THR A 34 -46.37 12.60 23.30
C THR A 34 -47.30 13.63 22.64
N PRO A 35 -47.84 13.34 21.43
CA PRO A 35 -49.22 12.87 21.42
C PRO A 35 -49.49 11.70 20.45
N SER A 36 -50.49 10.91 20.85
CA SER A 36 -51.06 9.74 20.16
C SER A 36 -51.47 9.98 18.70
N PRO A 37 -51.43 8.94 17.85
CA PRO A 37 -52.21 8.89 16.63
C PRO A 37 -53.63 8.34 16.90
N THR A 38 -54.62 9.10 16.47
CA THR A 38 -56.04 8.71 16.38
C THR A 38 -56.30 7.68 15.30
N ASP A 39 -57.24 6.81 15.63
CA ASP A 39 -57.89 5.74 14.88
C ASP A 39 -58.18 5.99 13.39
N THR A 40 -57.98 4.96 12.57
CA THR A 40 -58.99 4.57 11.57
C THR A 40 -58.94 3.05 11.35
N GLU A 41 -60.06 2.42 11.66
CA GLU A 41 -60.38 1.00 11.51
C GLU A 41 -60.47 0.56 10.05
N ALA A 42 -60.06 -0.68 9.76
CA ALA A 42 -60.79 -1.56 8.85
C ALA A 42 -60.45 -3.04 9.14
N ALA A 43 -61.50 -3.74 9.54
CA ALA A 43 -61.57 -5.12 10.00
C ALA A 43 -61.06 -6.19 9.03
N GLY A 44 -60.47 -7.24 9.60
CA GLY A 44 -60.29 -8.57 9.02
C GLY A 44 -60.27 -9.60 10.15
N ASP A 45 -61.34 -10.39 10.20
CA ASP A 45 -61.78 -11.24 11.31
C ASP A 45 -60.83 -12.41 11.63
N SER A 46 -60.90 -12.75 12.92
CA SER A 46 -60.18 -13.71 13.73
C SER A 46 -60.43 -15.20 13.41
N THR A 47 -59.44 -16.03 13.69
CA THR A 47 -59.68 -17.37 14.26
C THR A 47 -58.57 -17.66 15.27
N GLU A 48 -58.95 -17.69 16.54
CA GLU A 48 -58.12 -18.09 17.68
C GLU A 48 -57.75 -19.57 17.62
N THR A 49 -56.55 -19.93 18.08
CA THR A 49 -56.39 -20.89 19.20
C THR A 49 -54.93 -20.93 19.69
N GLY A 50 -54.74 -20.63 20.98
CA GLY A 50 -53.81 -21.35 21.86
C GLY A 50 -52.35 -20.87 21.93
N GLN A 51 -52.08 -20.00 22.91
CA GLN A 51 -50.77 -19.88 23.57
C GLN A 51 -50.28 -21.23 24.12
N ASP A 52 -49.01 -21.54 23.89
CA ASP A 52 -48.08 -21.87 24.97
C ASP A 52 -46.68 -21.36 24.59
N THR A 53 -46.18 -20.49 25.45
CA THR A 53 -44.85 -19.86 25.49
C THR A 53 -43.82 -20.87 26.01
N GLU A 54 -42.63 -20.93 25.40
CA GLU A 54 -41.31 -20.90 26.05
C GLU A 54 -40.23 -21.46 25.11
N GLY A 55 -39.18 -20.66 24.93
CA GLY A 55 -38.01 -20.97 24.10
C GLY A 55 -37.54 -19.71 23.37
N GLU A 56 -36.98 -18.76 24.14
CA GLU A 56 -36.10 -17.74 23.58
C GLU A 56 -34.97 -18.44 22.83
N ASP A 57 -35.06 -18.46 21.49
CA ASP A 57 -33.87 -18.62 20.66
C ASP A 57 -33.04 -17.36 20.88
N THR A 58 -32.08 -17.46 21.80
CA THR A 58 -30.93 -16.58 21.81
C THR A 58 -30.31 -16.63 20.41
N ASP A 59 -30.46 -15.54 19.66
CA ASP A 59 -29.65 -15.26 18.47
C ASP A 59 -28.19 -15.42 18.88
N GLY A 60 -27.63 -16.60 18.60
CA GLY A 60 -26.22 -16.85 18.68
C GLY A 60 -25.57 -15.92 17.67
N ASP A 61 -24.82 -14.96 18.18
CA ASP A 61 -23.98 -14.05 17.40
C ASP A 61 -22.89 -14.91 16.73
N GLU A 62 -23.25 -15.58 15.62
CA GLU A 62 -22.30 -16.31 14.79
C GLU A 62 -21.27 -15.29 14.30
N THR A 63 -20.05 -15.40 14.84
CA THR A 63 -18.89 -14.69 14.34
C THR A 63 -18.77 -15.01 12.85
N ALA A 64 -19.04 -14.04 11.98
CA ALA A 64 -19.01 -14.26 10.54
C ALA A 64 -17.59 -14.71 10.14
N ALA A 65 -17.48 -15.80 9.39
CA ALA A 65 -16.20 -16.31 8.92
C ALA A 65 -15.50 -15.25 8.06
N TYR A 66 -14.24 -14.95 8.39
CA TYR A 66 -13.41 -13.98 7.66
C TYR A 66 -12.99 -14.56 6.31
N ASP A 67 -13.51 -14.00 5.22
CA ASP A 67 -13.34 -14.56 3.87
C ASP A 67 -12.46 -13.71 2.94
N TRP A 68 -12.36 -14.11 1.67
CA TRP A 68 -11.60 -13.39 0.64
C TRP A 68 -12.07 -11.94 0.44
N THR A 69 -13.38 -11.71 0.51
CA THR A 69 -13.97 -10.37 0.37
C THR A 69 -13.53 -9.49 1.53
N ASP A 70 -13.57 -10.05 2.73
CA ASP A 70 -13.14 -9.39 3.96
C ASP A 70 -11.64 -9.02 3.91
N ALA A 71 -10.79 -9.97 3.52
CA ALA A 71 -9.34 -9.77 3.42
C ALA A 71 -8.95 -8.71 2.39
N THR A 72 -9.57 -8.74 1.21
CA THR A 72 -9.28 -7.78 0.14
C THR A 72 -9.87 -6.39 0.41
N TRP A 73 -10.97 -6.31 1.16
CA TRP A 73 -11.49 -5.05 1.68
C TRP A 73 -10.55 -4.43 2.71
N ASP A 74 -10.04 -5.22 3.65
CA ASP A 74 -9.11 -4.73 4.68
C ASP A 74 -7.76 -4.36 4.05
N SER A 75 -7.29 -5.10 3.04
CA SER A 75 -6.12 -4.77 2.22
C SER A 75 -6.22 -3.36 1.62
N TYR A 76 -7.38 -3.02 1.04
CA TYR A 76 -7.65 -1.68 0.51
C TYR A 76 -7.52 -0.60 1.58
N TRP A 77 -8.16 -0.81 2.74
CA TRP A 77 -8.15 0.18 3.84
C TRP A 77 -6.78 0.32 4.49
N TYR A 78 -6.07 -0.77 4.75
CA TYR A 78 -4.77 -0.73 5.39
C TYR A 78 -3.73 -0.08 4.45
N SER A 79 -3.84 -0.30 3.14
CA SER A 79 -3.09 0.48 2.15
C SER A 79 -3.38 1.98 2.23
N LEU A 80 -4.65 2.37 2.32
CA LEU A 80 -5.07 3.77 2.43
C LEU A 80 -4.59 4.41 3.75
N TYR A 81 -4.60 3.68 4.85
CA TYR A 81 -4.14 4.18 6.14
C TYR A 81 -2.64 4.44 6.13
N ASN A 82 -1.84 3.47 5.66
CA ASN A 82 -0.39 3.63 5.53
C ASN A 82 -0.03 4.78 4.58
N MET A 83 -0.73 4.92 3.44
CA MET A 83 -0.55 6.05 2.53
C MET A 83 -0.89 7.39 3.20
N SER A 84 -2.11 7.53 3.72
CA SER A 84 -2.58 8.81 4.29
C SER A 84 -1.72 9.24 5.48
N THR A 85 -1.34 8.30 6.34
CA THR A 85 -0.48 8.58 7.48
C THR A 85 0.91 9.01 7.04
N ASN A 86 1.58 8.27 6.14
CA ASN A 86 2.94 8.60 5.73
C ASN A 86 3.02 9.89 4.89
N ILE A 87 2.09 10.08 3.94
CA ILE A 87 2.15 11.19 2.98
C ILE A 87 1.58 12.48 3.56
N SER A 88 0.56 12.45 4.42
CA SER A 88 -0.20 13.67 4.76
C SER A 88 -0.35 13.98 6.25
N MET A 89 0.00 13.07 7.16
CA MET A 89 -0.33 13.22 8.59
C MET A 89 0.88 13.15 9.52
N SER A 90 1.72 12.13 9.38
CA SER A 90 2.77 11.78 10.36
C SER A 90 3.86 12.83 10.50
N GLY A 91 4.18 13.56 9.44
CA GLY A 91 5.37 14.40 9.42
C GLY A 91 6.70 13.62 9.41
N ASN A 92 6.69 12.30 9.17
CA ASN A 92 7.88 11.44 9.20
C ASN A 92 8.75 11.60 7.93
N GLY A 93 9.32 12.78 7.72
CA GLY A 93 10.19 13.06 6.57
C GLY A 93 10.34 14.53 6.28
N VAL A 94 10.93 14.83 5.12
CA VAL A 94 11.08 16.21 4.66
C VAL A 94 9.74 16.69 4.12
N LEU A 95 9.19 17.75 4.73
CA LEU A 95 7.87 18.27 4.41
C LEU A 95 7.89 19.25 3.23
N PHE A 96 6.83 19.22 2.44
CA PHE A 96 6.52 20.23 1.44
C PHE A 96 5.44 21.18 1.97
N PRO A 97 5.60 22.50 1.84
CA PRO A 97 6.80 23.20 1.35
C PRO A 97 7.95 23.24 2.37
N HIS A 98 9.20 23.02 1.93
CA HIS A 98 10.39 23.08 2.81
C HIS A 98 11.14 24.43 2.77
N ASN A 99 10.81 25.33 1.83
CA ASN A 99 11.49 26.61 1.65
C ASN A 99 10.57 27.67 1.01
N GLU A 100 10.99 28.93 0.98
CA GLU A 100 10.18 30.05 0.47
C GLU A 100 9.74 29.89 -0.99
N GLN A 101 10.60 29.34 -1.85
CA GLN A 101 10.26 29.10 -3.25
C GLN A 101 9.15 28.06 -3.39
N GLN A 102 9.24 26.98 -2.63
CA GLN A 102 8.20 25.95 -2.59
C GLN A 102 6.93 26.47 -1.94
N GLN A 103 7.02 27.32 -0.92
CA GLN A 103 5.86 27.97 -0.32
C GLN A 103 5.09 28.80 -1.36
N GLN A 104 5.78 29.61 -2.15
CA GLN A 104 5.16 30.39 -3.23
C GLN A 104 4.51 29.47 -4.29
N ALA A 105 5.16 28.35 -4.62
CA ALA A 105 4.59 27.37 -5.54
C ALA A 105 3.33 26.70 -4.95
N PHE A 106 3.36 26.36 -3.66
CA PHE A 106 2.23 25.79 -2.92
C PHE A 106 1.05 26.78 -2.88
N ASP A 107 1.30 28.03 -2.50
CA ASP A 107 0.29 29.09 -2.36
C ASP A 107 -0.45 29.39 -3.68
N LYS A 108 0.19 29.11 -4.82
CA LYS A 108 -0.44 29.23 -6.14
C LYS A 108 -1.12 27.94 -6.60
N ARG A 109 -0.45 26.79 -6.44
CA ARG A 109 -0.88 25.50 -7.02
C ARG A 109 -2.01 24.86 -6.23
N PHE A 110 -1.98 24.96 -4.90
CA PHE A 110 -2.95 24.30 -4.03
C PHE A 110 -4.37 24.88 -4.17
N PRO A 111 -4.59 26.21 -4.24
CA PRO A 111 -5.91 26.76 -4.57
C PRO A 111 -6.42 26.34 -5.96
N ALA A 112 -5.53 26.25 -6.95
CA ALA A 112 -5.91 25.79 -8.30
C ALA A 112 -6.35 24.31 -8.31
N MET A 113 -5.73 23.46 -7.47
CA MET A 113 -6.19 22.07 -7.28
C MET A 113 -7.57 22.01 -6.63
N LEU A 114 -7.82 22.86 -5.62
CA LEU A 114 -9.14 22.94 -4.97
C LEU A 114 -10.21 23.37 -5.98
N GLU A 115 -9.92 24.40 -6.78
CA GLU A 115 -10.81 24.87 -7.85
C GLU A 115 -11.07 23.80 -8.90
N ALA A 116 -10.02 23.13 -9.39
CA ALA A 116 -10.13 22.07 -10.39
C ALA A 116 -10.94 20.85 -9.90
N ALA A 117 -10.85 20.52 -8.60
CA ALA A 117 -11.60 19.42 -8.00
C ALA A 117 -12.99 19.82 -7.46
N GLY A 118 -13.40 21.08 -7.65
CA GLY A 118 -14.65 21.60 -7.09
C GLY A 118 -14.71 21.55 -5.55
N GLN A 119 -13.56 21.58 -4.87
CA GLN A 119 -13.47 21.49 -3.42
C GLN A 119 -13.26 22.87 -2.79
N GLU A 120 -14.00 23.17 -1.72
CA GLU A 120 -13.78 24.42 -0.98
C GLU A 120 -12.53 24.37 -0.11
N ARG A 121 -12.11 23.16 0.30
CA ARG A 121 -11.07 22.95 1.31
C ARG A 121 -10.45 21.55 1.20
N PRO A 122 -9.19 21.35 1.63
CA PRO A 122 -8.55 20.04 1.56
C PRO A 122 -9.20 19.04 2.52
N PRO A 123 -9.08 17.72 2.28
CA PRO A 123 -9.66 16.70 3.14
C PRO A 123 -8.92 16.51 4.48
N VAL A 124 -7.70 17.03 4.61
CA VAL A 124 -6.89 17.01 5.84
C VAL A 124 -6.52 18.44 6.21
N LYS A 125 -6.75 18.84 7.45
CA LYS A 125 -6.36 20.15 7.96
C LYS A 125 -4.88 20.14 8.35
N ASN A 126 -4.16 21.22 8.05
CA ASN A 126 -2.73 21.40 8.38
C ASN A 126 -1.85 20.21 7.93
N ALA A 127 -2.07 19.69 6.72
CA ALA A 127 -1.43 18.48 6.24
C ALA A 127 0.11 18.56 6.29
N ASN A 128 0.75 17.50 6.81
CA ASN A 128 2.19 17.33 6.82
C ASN A 128 2.61 16.59 5.55
N LEU A 129 2.63 17.30 4.42
CA LEU A 129 2.87 16.71 3.10
C LEU A 129 4.32 16.23 2.96
N ASN A 130 4.55 14.92 3.00
CA ASN A 130 5.89 14.35 2.97
C ASN A 130 6.40 14.24 1.52
N MET A 131 7.42 15.01 1.15
CA MET A 131 8.05 14.90 -0.17
C MET A 131 9.21 13.89 -0.20
N ALA A 132 9.78 13.57 0.95
CA ALA A 132 10.85 12.58 1.07
C ALA A 132 10.82 11.94 2.46
N ALA A 133 10.21 10.76 2.54
CA ALA A 133 9.99 10.07 3.80
C ALA A 133 11.30 9.53 4.40
N PHE A 134 11.45 9.70 5.71
CA PHE A 134 12.55 9.10 6.45
C PHE A 134 12.46 7.57 6.43
N THR A 135 13.58 6.88 6.59
CA THR A 135 13.64 5.42 6.55
C THR A 135 12.83 4.77 7.66
N SER A 136 12.74 5.40 8.84
CA SER A 136 11.92 4.90 9.94
C SER A 136 11.40 6.00 10.86
N GLY A 137 10.33 5.71 11.62
CA GLY A 137 9.80 6.59 12.66
C GLY A 137 9.01 5.84 13.75
N ASP A 138 8.86 6.46 14.92
CA ASP A 138 7.97 6.00 16.00
C ASP A 138 6.56 6.55 15.73
N PRO A 139 5.57 5.69 15.45
CA PRO A 139 4.23 6.13 15.08
C PRO A 139 3.31 6.46 16.26
N ALA A 140 3.87 6.59 17.47
CA ALA A 140 3.16 7.15 18.62
C ALA A 140 2.81 8.62 18.41
N PHE A 141 1.58 8.99 18.77
CA PHE A 141 1.18 10.39 18.75
C PHE A 141 1.84 11.15 19.90
N THR A 142 2.21 12.40 19.64
CA THR A 142 2.82 13.32 20.62
C THR A 142 1.79 14.11 21.43
N GLN A 143 0.52 14.03 21.06
CA GLN A 143 -0.63 14.68 21.69
C GLN A 143 -1.92 13.95 21.30
N GLN A 144 -3.04 14.33 21.92
CA GLN A 144 -4.35 13.71 21.63
C GLN A 144 -4.71 13.84 20.13
N PRO A 145 -4.90 12.72 19.40
CA PRO A 145 -5.13 12.76 17.97
C PRO A 145 -6.55 13.25 17.63
N VAL A 146 -6.64 14.21 16.72
CA VAL A 146 -7.90 14.66 16.11
C VAL A 146 -8.05 13.97 14.77
N LEU A 147 -8.66 12.78 14.79
CA LEU A 147 -9.00 12.01 13.58
C LEU A 147 -10.29 12.50 12.92
N ARG A 148 -11.08 13.30 13.65
CA ARG A 148 -12.32 13.92 13.21
C ARG A 148 -12.52 15.23 13.98
N GLY A 149 -12.28 16.36 13.32
CA GLY A 149 -12.54 17.69 13.87
C GLY A 149 -14.01 18.07 13.81
N GLU A 150 -14.33 19.30 14.23
CA GLU A 150 -15.69 19.88 14.16
C GLU A 150 -16.28 19.90 12.75
N ASP A 151 -15.42 19.84 11.74
CA ASP A 151 -15.76 19.88 10.34
C ASP A 151 -15.55 18.55 9.61
N ASP A 152 -15.49 17.46 10.39
CA ASP A 152 -15.29 16.07 9.98
C ASP A 152 -13.94 15.73 9.34
N ARG A 153 -12.97 16.65 9.35
CA ARG A 153 -11.62 16.41 8.81
C ARG A 153 -10.61 16.07 9.92
N PRO A 154 -9.64 15.18 9.67
CA PRO A 154 -8.50 15.01 10.56
C PRO A 154 -7.62 16.28 10.56
N ASP A 155 -7.01 16.59 11.70
CA ASP A 155 -6.03 17.68 11.86
C ASP A 155 -4.62 17.12 12.05
N ALA A 156 -3.82 17.16 10.99
CA ALA A 156 -2.48 16.57 10.96
C ALA A 156 -1.51 17.23 11.95
N SER A 157 -1.78 18.45 12.43
CA SER A 157 -1.00 19.06 13.52
C SER A 157 -1.05 18.26 14.82
N THR A 158 -2.07 17.42 14.99
CA THR A 158 -2.24 16.53 16.16
C THR A 158 -1.81 15.09 15.90
N LEU A 159 -1.44 14.76 14.65
CA LEU A 159 -1.10 13.42 14.20
C LEU A 159 0.39 13.27 13.90
N ALA A 160 1.17 14.33 14.13
CA ALA A 160 2.61 14.34 13.92
C ALA A 160 3.33 13.40 14.91
N TRP A 161 4.31 12.70 14.38
CA TRP A 161 5.20 11.83 15.14
C TRP A 161 6.35 12.63 15.74
N ASP A 162 7.01 12.05 16.73
CA ASP A 162 8.20 12.65 17.34
C ASP A 162 9.40 12.53 16.39
N GLU A 163 9.77 13.65 15.77
CA GLU A 163 10.91 13.71 14.84
C GLU A 163 12.23 13.27 15.50
N SER A 164 12.39 13.46 16.81
CA SER A 164 13.59 13.01 17.53
C SER A 164 13.72 11.49 17.62
N LYS A 165 12.63 10.76 17.31
CA LYS A 165 12.59 9.30 17.19
C LYS A 165 12.51 8.82 15.74
N ALA A 166 12.58 9.72 14.78
CA ALA A 166 12.72 9.37 13.37
C ALA A 166 14.20 9.16 13.01
N SER A 167 14.46 8.45 11.92
CA SER A 167 15.84 8.22 11.48
C SER A 167 16.56 9.47 11.01
N GLY A 168 15.80 10.49 10.54
CA GLY A 168 16.36 11.67 9.88
C GLY A 168 17.08 11.37 8.58
N VAL A 169 16.96 10.15 8.03
CA VAL A 169 17.65 9.69 6.83
C VAL A 169 16.62 9.33 5.77
N VAL A 170 16.81 9.81 4.55
CA VAL A 170 16.03 9.44 3.36
C VAL A 170 16.84 8.42 2.55
N SER A 171 16.18 7.40 2.01
CA SER A 171 16.77 6.42 1.09
C SER A 171 16.00 6.36 -0.23
N PRO A 172 16.57 5.80 -1.31
CA PRO A 172 15.82 5.59 -2.53
C PRO A 172 14.62 4.65 -2.36
N SER A 173 14.71 3.63 -1.52
CA SER A 173 13.57 2.73 -1.31
C SER A 173 12.45 3.40 -0.51
N SER A 174 12.78 4.20 0.52
CA SER A 174 11.75 4.94 1.27
C SER A 174 11.05 5.98 0.38
N ALA A 175 11.80 6.70 -0.45
CA ALA A 175 11.23 7.65 -1.41
C ALA A 175 10.45 6.95 -2.55
N GLY A 176 11.05 5.93 -3.17
CA GLY A 176 10.47 5.20 -4.30
C GLY A 176 9.15 4.53 -3.94
N TRP A 177 9.09 3.77 -2.84
CA TRP A 177 7.83 3.13 -2.43
C TRP A 177 6.77 4.13 -1.96
N THR A 178 7.17 5.24 -1.31
CA THR A 178 6.26 6.34 -0.96
C THR A 178 5.59 6.94 -2.19
N HIS A 179 6.38 7.26 -3.21
CA HIS A 179 5.85 7.94 -4.38
C HIS A 179 5.16 6.99 -5.36
N LEU A 180 5.60 5.73 -5.45
CA LEU A 180 4.81 4.68 -6.12
C LEU A 180 3.44 4.56 -5.46
N LYS A 181 3.38 4.53 -4.12
CA LYS A 181 2.12 4.49 -3.37
C LYS A 181 1.22 5.68 -3.72
N GLY A 182 1.80 6.88 -3.86
CA GLY A 182 1.07 8.06 -4.33
C GLY A 182 0.53 7.91 -5.75
N VAL A 183 1.36 7.45 -6.70
CA VAL A 183 0.96 7.22 -8.11
C VAL A 183 -0.16 6.18 -8.21
N THR A 184 0.00 5.03 -7.54
CA THR A 184 -1.01 3.97 -7.54
C THR A 184 -2.35 4.46 -7.00
N TRP A 185 -2.36 5.22 -5.89
CA TRP A 185 -3.60 5.81 -5.37
C TRP A 185 -4.17 6.91 -6.25
N ALA A 186 -3.34 7.71 -6.92
CA ALA A 186 -3.84 8.71 -7.86
C ALA A 186 -4.65 8.07 -8.98
N LYS A 187 -4.11 7.00 -9.59
CA LYS A 187 -4.83 6.19 -10.59
C LYS A 187 -6.08 5.54 -10.02
N ASN A 188 -5.97 4.94 -8.82
CA ASN A 188 -7.12 4.32 -8.17
C ASN A 188 -8.25 5.32 -7.90
N PHE A 189 -7.93 6.52 -7.43
CA PHE A 189 -8.95 7.55 -7.19
C PHE A 189 -9.67 7.93 -8.47
N GLU A 190 -8.93 8.12 -9.56
CA GLU A 190 -9.48 8.50 -10.86
C GLU A 190 -10.43 7.45 -11.44
N ASN A 191 -10.06 6.18 -11.36
CA ASN A 191 -10.93 5.09 -11.78
C ASN A 191 -12.24 4.99 -10.97
N HIS A 192 -12.31 5.63 -9.81
CA HIS A 192 -13.46 5.56 -8.92
C HIS A 192 -14.06 6.93 -8.57
N PHE A 193 -13.79 7.98 -9.36
CA PHE A 193 -14.34 9.33 -9.10
C PHE A 193 -15.88 9.33 -8.96
N GLU A 194 -16.57 8.50 -9.76
CA GLU A 194 -18.04 8.47 -9.78
C GLU A 194 -18.66 7.68 -8.62
N ILE A 195 -17.90 6.82 -7.94
CA ILE A 195 -18.42 5.92 -6.91
C ILE A 195 -17.89 6.22 -5.50
N LEU A 196 -16.76 6.93 -5.40
CA LEU A 196 -16.20 7.30 -4.11
C LEU A 196 -16.96 8.50 -3.52
N PRO A 197 -17.16 8.54 -2.18
CA PRO A 197 -17.86 9.64 -1.54
C PRO A 197 -17.09 10.97 -1.67
N ASP A 198 -17.82 12.07 -1.91
CA ASP A 198 -17.27 13.43 -2.04
C ASP A 198 -16.31 13.81 -0.90
N SER A 199 -16.59 13.35 0.32
CA SER A 199 -15.74 13.59 1.51
C SER A 199 -14.30 13.09 1.38
N LEU A 200 -14.03 12.12 0.49
CA LEU A 200 -12.66 11.70 0.17
C LEU A 200 -11.94 12.74 -0.68
N ALA A 201 -12.65 13.57 -1.43
CA ALA A 201 -12.10 14.53 -2.38
C ALA A 201 -11.12 13.86 -3.35
N ALA A 202 -11.57 12.80 -4.02
CA ALA A 202 -10.73 11.89 -4.82
C ALA A 202 -9.93 12.63 -5.92
N GLU A 203 -10.57 13.53 -6.66
CA GLU A 203 -9.92 14.40 -7.67
C GLU A 203 -8.82 15.27 -7.06
N PHE A 204 -9.10 15.90 -5.92
CA PHE A 204 -8.11 16.72 -5.22
C PHE A 204 -6.91 15.87 -4.77
N ARG A 205 -7.17 14.68 -4.22
CA ARG A 205 -6.12 13.77 -3.76
C ARG A 205 -5.27 13.25 -4.91
N SER A 206 -5.87 12.91 -6.07
CA SER A 206 -5.09 12.44 -7.22
C SER A 206 -4.10 13.51 -7.70
N MET A 207 -4.51 14.79 -7.73
CA MET A 207 -3.63 15.92 -8.07
C MET A 207 -2.51 16.15 -7.05
N VAL A 208 -2.82 16.09 -5.75
CA VAL A 208 -1.83 16.25 -4.67
C VAL A 208 -0.79 15.14 -4.72
N LEU A 209 -1.23 13.88 -4.84
CA LEU A 209 -0.33 12.72 -4.87
C LEU A 209 0.58 12.76 -6.10
N SER A 210 0.04 13.04 -7.28
CA SER A 210 0.80 13.17 -8.53
C SER A 210 1.79 14.33 -8.49
N THR A 211 1.41 15.44 -7.85
CA THR A 211 2.31 16.60 -7.67
C THR A 211 3.42 16.29 -6.67
N LEU A 212 3.12 15.64 -5.55
CA LEU A 212 4.14 15.24 -4.56
C LEU A 212 5.14 14.25 -5.14
N ALA A 213 4.70 13.30 -5.97
CA ALA A 213 5.61 12.40 -6.69
C ALA A 213 6.59 13.18 -7.57
N GLN A 214 6.13 14.21 -8.30
CA GLN A 214 6.99 15.07 -9.11
C GLN A 214 7.96 15.91 -8.27
N ILE A 215 7.51 16.44 -7.13
CA ILE A 215 8.37 17.16 -6.18
C ILE A 215 9.43 16.21 -5.61
N GLY A 216 9.04 14.98 -5.27
CA GLY A 216 9.94 13.91 -4.81
C GLY A 216 11.00 13.58 -5.85
N ILE A 217 10.63 13.38 -7.12
CA ILE A 217 11.57 13.17 -8.23
C ILE A 217 12.52 14.35 -8.35
N ASN A 218 11.99 15.56 -8.30
CA ASN A 218 12.81 16.75 -8.40
C ASN A 218 13.85 16.79 -7.27
N ALA A 219 13.44 16.61 -6.03
CA ALA A 219 14.29 16.62 -4.83
C ALA A 219 15.35 15.50 -4.82
N THR A 220 14.99 14.32 -5.30
CA THR A 220 15.81 13.11 -5.16
C THR A 220 16.70 12.85 -6.37
N LEU A 221 16.26 13.18 -7.59
CA LEU A 221 16.97 12.86 -8.84
C LEU A 221 17.49 14.06 -9.62
N ILE A 222 16.85 15.24 -9.51
CA ILE A 222 17.14 16.37 -10.41
C ILE A 222 17.94 17.45 -9.69
N VAL A 223 17.46 17.89 -8.52
CA VAL A 223 18.03 18.96 -7.70
C VAL A 223 17.84 18.63 -6.23
N GLY A 224 18.81 18.90 -5.37
CA GLY A 224 18.61 18.78 -3.91
C GLY A 224 19.73 18.08 -3.14
N GLY A 225 20.75 17.59 -3.83
CA GLY A 225 21.95 16.99 -3.26
C GLY A 225 23.10 17.99 -3.07
N PRO A 226 24.09 17.62 -2.23
CA PRO A 226 25.24 18.46 -1.91
C PRO A 226 26.12 18.78 -3.13
N GLU A 227 26.02 18.00 -4.20
CA GLU A 227 26.76 18.21 -5.45
C GLU A 227 25.96 19.01 -6.50
N GLY A 228 24.78 19.53 -6.15
CA GLY A 228 23.91 20.26 -7.08
C GLY A 228 23.13 19.37 -8.08
N ASN A 229 23.25 18.04 -7.94
CA ASN A 229 22.39 17.01 -8.51
C ASN A 229 21.26 16.63 -7.51
N GLY A 230 20.46 15.59 -7.75
CA GLY A 230 19.43 15.15 -6.80
C GLY A 230 20.00 14.63 -5.48
N ALA A 231 19.23 14.72 -4.39
CA ALA A 231 19.66 14.33 -3.03
C ALA A 231 20.10 12.86 -2.89
N LEU A 232 19.64 12.00 -3.80
CA LEU A 232 19.89 10.56 -3.76
C LEU A 232 20.76 10.07 -4.92
N THR A 233 21.28 10.96 -5.77
CA THR A 233 22.09 10.62 -6.95
C THR A 233 23.58 10.94 -6.75
N LYS A 234 24.46 10.15 -7.35
CA LYS A 234 25.91 10.38 -7.36
C LYS A 234 26.37 11.09 -8.63
N GLY A 235 26.99 12.26 -8.49
CA GLY A 235 27.49 13.07 -9.60
C GLY A 235 26.47 13.26 -10.73
N GLU A 236 26.93 13.22 -11.97
CA GLU A 236 26.06 13.33 -13.16
C GLU A 236 25.42 11.99 -13.57
N SER A 237 25.67 10.91 -12.82
CA SER A 237 25.12 9.57 -13.10
C SER A 237 23.78 9.36 -12.38
N MET A 238 22.92 8.47 -12.91
CA MET A 238 21.72 8.01 -12.20
C MET A 238 22.02 6.90 -11.18
N GLU A 239 23.27 6.80 -10.71
CA GLU A 239 23.64 5.87 -9.64
C GLU A 239 23.12 6.43 -8.31
N LEU A 240 22.38 5.60 -7.58
CA LEU A 240 21.73 6.00 -6.34
C LEU A 240 22.60 5.68 -5.12
N VAL A 241 22.64 6.59 -4.15
CA VAL A 241 23.18 6.34 -2.80
C VAL A 241 22.18 5.54 -1.96
N SER A 242 22.58 4.98 -0.82
CA SER A 242 21.66 4.26 0.07
C SER A 242 21.02 5.16 1.13
N GLY A 243 21.66 6.27 1.50
CA GLY A 243 21.14 7.15 2.54
C GLY A 243 21.66 8.59 2.47
N PHE A 244 20.76 9.54 2.66
CA PHE A 244 21.04 10.97 2.75
C PHE A 244 20.35 11.57 3.99
N ASN A 245 21.08 12.35 4.78
CA ASN A 245 20.54 13.11 5.90
C ASN A 245 20.32 14.58 5.48
N PRO A 246 19.08 15.00 5.20
CA PRO A 246 18.78 16.36 4.77
C PRO A 246 19.03 17.43 5.85
N GLY A 247 18.95 17.08 7.14
CA GLY A 247 19.22 18.02 8.23
C GLY A 247 20.70 18.37 8.35
N ALA A 248 21.58 17.40 8.04
CA ALA A 248 23.03 17.62 7.98
C ALA A 248 23.50 18.08 6.58
N GLY A 249 22.73 17.79 5.53
CA GLY A 249 23.14 18.01 4.14
C GLY A 249 24.19 17.01 3.66
N GLU A 250 24.22 15.79 4.22
CA GLU A 250 25.29 14.81 4.03
C GLU A 250 24.79 13.45 3.53
N VAL A 251 25.55 12.82 2.64
CA VAL A 251 25.34 11.41 2.26
C VAL A 251 25.89 10.53 3.38
N VAL A 252 25.01 9.79 4.04
CA VAL A 252 25.36 8.92 5.19
C VAL A 252 25.69 7.49 4.79
N ASP A 253 25.17 7.02 3.64
CA ASP A 253 25.60 5.76 3.01
C ASP A 253 25.64 5.95 1.49
N ALA A 254 26.85 6.00 0.94
CA ALA A 254 27.07 6.14 -0.50
C ALA A 254 27.04 4.80 -1.24
N THR A 255 26.72 3.67 -0.62
CA THR A 255 26.71 2.37 -1.31
C THR A 255 25.56 2.32 -2.32
N ALA A 256 25.82 1.85 -3.53
CA ALA A 256 24.75 1.52 -4.47
C ALA A 256 24.23 0.11 -4.17
N ARG A 257 22.91 -0.07 -4.06
CA ARG A 257 22.30 -1.38 -3.74
C ARG A 257 21.19 -1.75 -4.73
N PRO A 258 21.01 -3.04 -5.05
CA PRO A 258 19.96 -3.49 -5.97
C PRO A 258 18.55 -3.06 -5.54
N ASN A 259 18.19 -3.23 -4.26
CA ASN A 259 16.86 -2.91 -3.73
C ASN A 259 16.48 -1.43 -3.84
N HIS A 260 17.46 -0.54 -3.74
CA HIS A 260 17.27 0.91 -3.91
C HIS A 260 16.98 1.27 -5.37
N HIS A 261 17.73 0.66 -6.29
CA HIS A 261 17.57 0.92 -7.72
C HIS A 261 16.29 0.27 -8.27
N SER A 262 15.95 -0.95 -7.85
CA SER A 262 14.73 -1.61 -8.28
C SER A 262 13.48 -0.90 -7.77
N ALA A 263 13.44 -0.48 -6.48
CA ALA A 263 12.32 0.28 -5.93
C ALA A 263 12.11 1.61 -6.68
N PHE A 264 13.18 2.36 -6.92
CA PHE A 264 13.08 3.65 -7.60
C PHE A 264 12.77 3.50 -9.10
N LEU A 265 13.31 2.48 -9.77
CA LEU A 265 12.99 2.18 -11.16
C LEU A 265 11.53 1.76 -11.33
N TRP A 266 10.99 0.96 -10.40
CA TRP A 266 9.58 0.59 -10.40
C TRP A 266 8.70 1.84 -10.29
N PHE A 267 8.97 2.70 -9.31
CA PHE A 267 8.30 3.99 -9.17
C PHE A 267 8.37 4.84 -10.45
N MET A 268 9.56 5.03 -11.02
CA MET A 268 9.73 5.84 -12.24
C MET A 268 9.02 5.24 -13.46
N SER A 269 8.87 3.91 -13.52
CA SER A 269 8.14 3.23 -14.59
C SER A 269 6.64 3.48 -14.48
N ASP A 270 6.05 3.33 -13.29
CA ASP A 270 4.62 3.64 -13.08
C ASP A 270 4.35 5.15 -13.20
N MET A 271 5.30 6.00 -12.81
CA MET A 271 5.23 7.44 -13.07
C MET A 271 5.25 7.76 -14.58
N THR A 272 5.97 6.98 -15.38
CA THR A 272 5.97 7.12 -16.84
C THR A 272 4.59 6.80 -17.42
N SER A 273 3.96 5.74 -16.90
CA SER A 273 2.59 5.37 -17.20
C SER A 273 1.61 6.51 -16.87
N LEU A 274 1.63 7.00 -15.63
CA LEU A 274 0.82 8.13 -15.18
C LEU A 274 1.04 9.39 -16.06
N ALA A 275 2.30 9.72 -16.37
CA ALA A 275 2.65 10.93 -17.11
C ALA A 275 2.20 10.91 -18.58
N LYS A 276 2.05 9.73 -19.18
CA LYS A 276 1.69 9.56 -20.59
C LYS A 276 0.23 9.15 -20.81
N GLY A 277 -0.40 8.59 -19.78
CA GLY A 277 -1.72 8.00 -19.86
C GLY A 277 -2.89 8.97 -19.98
N GLY A 278 -2.67 10.28 -19.80
CA GLY A 278 -3.74 11.27 -19.80
C GLY A 278 -4.54 11.32 -18.48
N TRP A 279 -3.91 10.92 -17.38
CA TRP A 279 -4.52 10.88 -16.06
C TRP A 279 -4.79 12.29 -15.52
N PHE A 280 -6.03 12.55 -15.09
CA PHE A 280 -6.50 13.80 -14.50
C PHE A 280 -5.55 14.34 -13.43
N GLY A 281 -5.12 13.48 -12.50
CA GLY A 281 -4.24 13.87 -11.40
C GLY A 281 -2.87 14.38 -11.85
N TYR A 282 -2.39 13.94 -13.01
CA TYR A 282 -1.11 14.40 -13.56
C TYR A 282 -1.28 15.65 -14.44
N GLU A 283 -2.34 15.73 -15.22
CA GLU A 283 -2.62 16.86 -16.11
C GLU A 283 -3.06 18.13 -15.36
N ASN A 284 -3.66 17.96 -14.19
CA ASN A 284 -4.27 19.04 -13.43
C ASN A 284 -3.58 19.25 -12.08
N PRO A 285 -3.12 20.47 -11.76
CA PRO A 285 -2.75 21.52 -12.71
C PRO A 285 -1.50 21.13 -13.51
N GLU A 286 -1.13 21.93 -14.51
CA GLU A 286 -0.01 21.67 -15.44
C GLU A 286 1.20 20.98 -14.76
N PRO A 287 1.71 19.87 -15.31
CA PRO A 287 2.78 19.09 -14.70
C PRO A 287 4.02 19.93 -14.38
N LEU A 288 4.64 19.67 -13.22
CA LEU A 288 5.92 20.27 -12.84
C LEU A 288 7.08 19.70 -13.66
N ILE A 289 7.01 18.41 -14.00
CA ILE A 289 7.99 17.72 -14.83
C ILE A 289 7.26 17.21 -16.07
N PRO A 290 7.59 17.68 -17.29
CA PRO A 290 6.91 17.24 -18.50
C PRO A 290 7.09 15.73 -18.77
N PRO A 291 6.12 15.05 -19.44
CA PRO A 291 6.18 13.61 -19.70
C PRO A 291 7.46 13.13 -20.40
N LYS A 292 7.95 13.91 -21.37
CA LYS A 292 9.22 13.62 -22.07
C LYS A 292 10.42 13.58 -21.14
N LYS A 293 10.43 14.45 -20.11
CA LYS A 293 11.50 14.49 -19.12
C LYS A 293 11.38 13.30 -18.15
N ILE A 294 10.17 12.92 -17.73
CA ILE A 294 9.93 11.70 -16.95
C ILE A 294 10.49 10.49 -17.70
N GLN A 295 10.12 10.27 -18.97
CA GLN A 295 10.66 9.17 -19.78
C GLN A 295 12.19 9.18 -19.82
N SER A 296 12.80 10.34 -20.08
CA SER A 296 14.25 10.46 -20.16
C SER A 296 14.96 10.12 -18.84
N LEU A 297 14.35 10.45 -17.70
CA LEU A 297 14.88 10.11 -16.37
C LEU A 297 14.75 8.60 -16.13
N THR A 298 13.58 8.02 -16.41
CA THR A 298 13.31 6.58 -16.29
C THR A 298 14.28 5.76 -17.14
N ASP A 299 14.47 6.10 -18.41
CA ASP A 299 15.42 5.41 -19.31
C ASP A 299 16.87 5.55 -18.82
N GLY A 300 17.25 6.71 -18.28
CA GLY A 300 18.58 6.94 -17.72
C GLY A 300 18.84 6.11 -16.47
N LEU A 301 17.85 6.05 -15.58
CA LEU A 301 17.89 5.22 -14.37
C LEU A 301 17.97 3.73 -14.74
N ALA A 302 17.13 3.26 -15.66
CA ALA A 302 17.13 1.86 -16.10
C ALA A 302 18.47 1.42 -16.69
N LYS A 303 19.06 2.22 -17.59
CA LYS A 303 20.40 1.95 -18.14
C LYS A 303 21.45 1.85 -17.05
N THR A 304 21.39 2.75 -16.08
CA THR A 304 22.35 2.78 -14.97
C THR A 304 22.18 1.54 -14.09
N THR A 305 20.93 1.21 -13.70
CA THR A 305 20.60 0.00 -12.94
C THR A 305 21.10 -1.28 -13.62
N MET A 306 20.75 -1.49 -14.89
CA MET A 306 21.16 -2.68 -15.64
C MET A 306 22.69 -2.76 -15.84
N SER A 307 23.38 -1.62 -15.91
CA SER A 307 24.85 -1.58 -16.02
C SER A 307 25.56 -1.84 -14.70
N LEU A 308 24.98 -1.43 -13.57
CA LEU A 308 25.59 -1.59 -12.23
C LEU A 308 25.42 -3.02 -11.70
N PHE A 309 24.27 -3.63 -11.95
CA PHE A 309 23.86 -4.86 -11.30
C PHE A 309 23.71 -5.99 -12.30
N SER A 310 24.78 -6.77 -12.50
CA SER A 310 24.63 -8.07 -13.17
C SER A 310 23.79 -9.02 -12.30
N PRO A 311 23.13 -10.04 -12.88
CA PRO A 311 22.36 -11.02 -12.11
C PRO A 311 23.15 -11.66 -10.96
N GLN A 312 24.41 -12.04 -11.21
CA GLN A 312 25.25 -12.62 -10.16
C GLN A 312 25.60 -11.59 -9.08
N ASN A 313 25.92 -10.35 -9.45
CA ASN A 313 26.22 -9.29 -8.49
C ASN A 313 25.04 -9.03 -7.55
N ILE A 314 23.79 -9.15 -8.02
CA ILE A 314 22.60 -8.96 -7.17
C ILE A 314 22.55 -10.01 -6.07
N VAL A 315 22.79 -11.28 -6.42
CA VAL A 315 22.82 -12.38 -5.43
C VAL A 315 23.99 -12.19 -4.47
N ASP A 316 25.17 -11.83 -4.97
CA ASP A 316 26.37 -11.65 -4.15
C ASP A 316 26.25 -10.47 -3.17
N MET A 317 25.56 -9.39 -3.57
CA MET A 317 25.33 -8.20 -2.74
C MET A 317 24.14 -8.33 -1.79
N GLY A 318 23.23 -9.28 -2.06
CA GLY A 318 21.97 -9.44 -1.37
C GLY A 318 21.56 -10.91 -1.35
N SER A 319 20.55 -11.25 -2.15
CA SER A 319 19.99 -12.60 -2.22
C SER A 319 19.19 -12.82 -3.50
N THR A 320 18.70 -14.04 -3.73
CA THR A 320 17.75 -14.32 -4.81
C THR A 320 16.40 -13.62 -4.62
N ARG A 321 16.04 -13.19 -3.40
CA ARG A 321 14.90 -12.30 -3.15
C ARG A 321 15.04 -10.98 -3.91
N ASP A 322 16.26 -10.43 -3.95
CA ASP A 322 16.52 -9.17 -4.66
C ASP A 322 16.50 -9.35 -6.20
N LEU A 323 16.75 -10.57 -6.71
CA LEU A 323 16.49 -10.90 -8.12
C LEU A 323 15.00 -10.78 -8.44
N GLY A 324 14.13 -11.30 -7.57
CA GLY A 324 12.67 -11.20 -7.74
C GLY A 324 12.20 -9.75 -7.81
N GLN A 325 12.65 -8.91 -6.88
CA GLN A 325 12.31 -7.49 -6.89
C GLN A 325 12.87 -6.76 -8.13
N MET A 326 14.10 -7.10 -8.57
CA MET A 326 14.68 -6.53 -9.79
C MET A 326 13.93 -6.98 -11.04
N LEU A 327 13.51 -8.25 -11.13
CA LEU A 327 12.66 -8.76 -12.21
C LEU A 327 11.36 -7.97 -12.30
N GLY A 328 10.68 -7.72 -11.18
CA GLY A 328 9.48 -6.89 -11.14
C GLY A 328 9.70 -5.46 -11.65
N ALA A 329 10.79 -4.82 -11.19
CA ALA A 329 11.15 -3.47 -11.65
C ALA A 329 11.50 -3.41 -13.15
N ILE A 330 12.19 -4.43 -13.67
CA ILE A 330 12.55 -4.53 -15.08
C ILE A 330 11.33 -4.88 -15.94
N GLY A 331 10.40 -5.70 -15.44
CA GLY A 331 9.10 -5.95 -16.07
C GLY A 331 8.31 -4.65 -16.30
N TRP A 332 8.19 -3.84 -15.24
CA TRP A 332 7.60 -2.50 -15.34
C TRP A 332 8.35 -1.57 -16.29
N TYR A 333 9.68 -1.53 -16.22
CA TYR A 333 10.46 -0.69 -17.12
C TYR A 333 10.34 -1.13 -18.58
N GLY A 334 10.45 -2.43 -18.87
CA GLY A 334 10.50 -2.98 -20.21
C GLY A 334 9.25 -2.67 -21.03
N THR A 335 8.08 -2.69 -20.39
CA THR A 335 6.80 -2.31 -21.01
C THR A 335 6.65 -0.79 -21.23
N HIS A 336 7.44 0.03 -20.53
CA HIS A 336 7.39 1.50 -20.57
C HIS A 336 8.65 2.15 -21.16
N ALA A 337 9.57 1.35 -21.71
CA ALA A 337 10.84 1.83 -22.22
C ALA A 337 10.65 2.80 -23.38
N GLY A 338 11.53 3.81 -23.47
CA GLY A 338 11.36 4.91 -24.44
C GLY A 338 11.60 4.53 -25.90
N SER A 339 12.13 3.33 -26.17
CA SER A 339 12.38 2.82 -27.51
C SER A 339 12.46 1.29 -27.54
N GLN A 340 12.30 0.70 -28.72
CA GLN A 340 12.44 -0.76 -28.93
C GLN A 340 13.82 -1.29 -28.56
N ASP A 341 14.89 -0.51 -28.78
CA ASP A 341 16.24 -0.88 -28.36
C ASP A 341 16.35 -1.01 -26.83
N LEU A 342 15.61 -0.16 -26.09
CA LEU A 342 15.58 -0.18 -24.64
C LEU A 342 14.70 -1.30 -24.10
N THR A 343 13.55 -1.56 -24.74
CA THR A 343 12.73 -2.75 -24.46
C THR A 343 13.55 -4.03 -24.65
N SER A 344 14.33 -4.12 -25.73
CA SER A 344 15.18 -5.29 -26.02
C SER A 344 16.30 -5.47 -24.98
N GLN A 345 16.87 -4.38 -24.48
CA GLN A 345 17.85 -4.41 -23.39
C GLN A 345 17.21 -4.87 -22.08
N ALA A 346 16.02 -4.37 -21.75
CA ALA A 346 15.27 -4.80 -20.59
C ALA A 346 14.92 -6.29 -20.66
N ALA A 347 14.45 -6.78 -21.82
CA ALA A 347 14.18 -8.19 -22.07
C ALA A 347 15.42 -9.06 -21.85
N SER A 348 16.55 -8.69 -22.45
CA SER A 348 17.82 -9.42 -22.31
C SER A 348 18.29 -9.45 -20.85
N HIS A 349 18.08 -8.36 -20.11
CA HIS A 349 18.43 -8.29 -18.70
C HIS A 349 17.50 -9.16 -17.85
N ALA A 350 16.19 -9.13 -18.12
CA ALA A 350 15.19 -9.99 -17.48
C ALA A 350 15.49 -11.47 -17.69
N GLU A 351 15.87 -11.89 -18.89
CA GLU A 351 16.31 -13.25 -19.18
C GLU A 351 17.53 -13.65 -18.35
N GLY A 352 18.51 -12.75 -18.20
CA GLY A 352 19.68 -12.98 -17.35
C GLY A 352 19.33 -13.15 -15.87
N LEU A 353 18.41 -12.31 -15.36
CA LEU A 353 17.91 -12.38 -13.99
C LEU A 353 17.15 -13.70 -13.74
N ALA A 354 16.22 -14.05 -14.63
CA ALA A 354 15.46 -15.29 -14.54
C ALA A 354 16.36 -16.53 -14.68
N GLY A 355 17.39 -16.48 -15.53
CA GLY A 355 18.41 -17.52 -15.61
C GLY A 355 19.16 -17.72 -14.28
N ALA A 356 19.45 -16.63 -13.56
CA ALA A 356 20.05 -16.72 -12.21
C ALA A 356 19.07 -17.31 -11.18
N VAL A 357 17.76 -17.04 -11.30
CA VAL A 357 16.73 -17.71 -10.49
C VAL A 357 16.72 -19.22 -10.77
N VAL A 358 16.67 -19.62 -12.04
CA VAL A 358 16.67 -21.04 -12.45
C VAL A 358 17.91 -21.78 -11.94
N ASN A 359 19.08 -21.15 -11.94
CA ASN A 359 20.31 -21.75 -11.38
C ASN A 359 20.24 -21.99 -9.87
N ASN A 360 19.35 -21.31 -9.16
CA ASN A 360 19.10 -21.46 -7.74
C ASN A 360 17.76 -22.16 -7.45
N LEU A 361 17.10 -22.73 -8.47
CA LEU A 361 15.81 -23.39 -8.33
C LEU A 361 16.01 -24.89 -8.16
N THR A 362 15.44 -25.45 -7.10
CA THR A 362 15.38 -26.91 -6.91
C THR A 362 14.23 -27.51 -7.72
N SER A 363 14.25 -28.84 -7.90
CA SER A 363 13.26 -29.54 -8.72
C SER A 363 11.81 -29.48 -8.21
N ASP A 364 11.63 -29.19 -6.92
CA ASP A 364 10.34 -28.99 -6.25
C ASP A 364 9.87 -27.52 -6.26
N GLY A 365 10.63 -26.61 -6.87
CA GLY A 365 10.24 -25.20 -7.01
C GLY A 365 10.78 -24.27 -5.93
N ARG A 366 11.55 -24.75 -4.95
CA ARG A 366 12.18 -23.88 -3.94
C ARG A 366 13.31 -23.04 -4.54
N VAL A 367 13.25 -21.72 -4.35
CA VAL A 367 14.36 -20.81 -4.68
C VAL A 367 15.36 -20.77 -3.53
N GLN A 368 16.60 -21.17 -3.80
CA GLN A 368 17.71 -21.18 -2.85
C GLN A 368 18.37 -19.80 -2.72
N ASN A 369 19.22 -19.64 -1.70
CA ASN A 369 20.00 -18.41 -1.45
C ASN A 369 19.13 -17.14 -1.34
N GLY A 370 17.91 -17.30 -0.81
CA GLY A 370 16.95 -16.24 -0.55
C GLY A 370 17.18 -15.51 0.77
N ALA A 371 16.16 -14.77 1.20
CA ALA A 371 16.12 -14.21 2.54
C ALA A 371 15.81 -15.30 3.59
N GLU A 372 15.97 -14.96 4.88
CA GLU A 372 15.64 -15.84 6.00
C GLU A 372 14.19 -16.34 5.94
N ASN A 373 13.26 -15.49 5.50
CA ASN A 373 11.89 -15.90 5.22
C ASN A 373 11.79 -16.47 3.78
N GLN A 374 11.71 -17.79 3.66
CA GLN A 374 11.59 -18.49 2.38
C GLN A 374 10.29 -18.15 1.66
N ALA A 375 9.16 -17.98 2.37
CA ALA A 375 7.88 -17.63 1.77
C ALA A 375 7.96 -16.26 1.07
N ALA A 376 8.61 -15.28 1.69
CA ALA A 376 8.88 -13.99 1.07
C ALA A 376 9.75 -14.13 -0.20
N THR A 377 10.79 -14.97 -0.17
CA THR A 377 11.62 -15.23 -1.36
C THR A 377 10.78 -15.80 -2.50
N GLN A 378 9.95 -16.81 -2.23
CA GLN A 378 9.10 -17.41 -3.25
C GLN A 378 8.09 -16.39 -3.82
N GLY A 379 7.45 -15.62 -2.94
CA GLY A 379 6.43 -14.64 -3.34
C GLY A 379 6.99 -13.60 -4.31
N VAL A 380 8.08 -12.92 -3.95
CA VAL A 380 8.65 -11.86 -4.79
C VAL A 380 9.33 -12.40 -6.06
N VAL A 381 9.89 -13.61 -6.02
CA VAL A 381 10.49 -14.22 -7.23
C VAL A 381 9.40 -14.66 -8.20
N GLY A 382 8.35 -15.33 -7.70
CA GLY A 382 7.21 -15.72 -8.52
C GLY A 382 6.51 -14.52 -9.16
N GLN A 383 6.26 -13.46 -8.37
CA GLN A 383 5.80 -12.17 -8.89
C GLN A 383 6.79 -11.61 -9.92
N GLY A 384 8.06 -11.45 -9.58
CA GLY A 384 9.05 -10.89 -10.50
C GLY A 384 9.10 -11.57 -11.87
N LEU A 385 9.07 -12.90 -11.90
CA LEU A 385 9.07 -13.70 -13.14
C LEU A 385 7.82 -13.42 -14.01
N LEU A 386 6.64 -13.31 -13.40
CA LEU A 386 5.40 -13.02 -14.13
C LEU A 386 5.38 -11.58 -14.66
N TRP A 387 5.83 -10.61 -13.87
CA TRP A 387 5.91 -9.21 -14.30
C TRP A 387 6.92 -9.05 -15.44
N ALA A 388 8.06 -9.73 -15.37
CA ALA A 388 9.06 -9.74 -16.44
C ALA A 388 8.53 -10.40 -17.73
N SER A 389 7.59 -11.34 -17.62
CA SER A 389 6.95 -12.01 -18.76
C SER A 389 5.93 -11.12 -19.49
N GLU A 390 5.64 -9.92 -18.99
CA GLU A 390 4.87 -8.92 -19.74
C GLU A 390 5.71 -8.18 -20.79
N ILE A 391 7.05 -8.34 -20.76
CA ILE A 391 7.93 -7.81 -21.80
C ILE A 391 7.83 -8.70 -23.04
N ASP A 392 7.58 -8.10 -24.21
CA ASP A 392 7.47 -8.84 -25.47
C ASP A 392 8.70 -9.73 -25.72
N GLY A 393 8.45 -11.03 -25.95
CA GLY A 393 9.47 -12.05 -26.17
C GLY A 393 10.05 -12.72 -24.91
N VAL A 394 9.62 -12.33 -23.71
CA VAL A 394 10.05 -12.95 -22.43
C VAL A 394 8.93 -13.83 -21.89
N ASP A 395 9.22 -15.09 -21.53
CA ASP A 395 8.24 -15.98 -20.89
C ASP A 395 8.90 -16.88 -19.84
N PHE A 396 8.53 -16.65 -18.58
CA PHE A 396 8.92 -17.46 -17.43
C PHE A 396 7.72 -17.94 -16.62
N THR A 397 6.53 -17.97 -17.23
CA THR A 397 5.27 -18.33 -16.57
C THR A 397 5.34 -19.71 -15.92
N GLY A 398 5.91 -20.71 -16.61
CA GLY A 398 6.06 -22.07 -16.06
C GLY A 398 7.05 -22.15 -14.89
N THR A 399 8.11 -21.33 -14.89
CA THR A 399 9.03 -21.23 -13.74
C THR A 399 8.33 -20.59 -12.55
N ALA A 400 7.55 -19.53 -12.80
CA ALA A 400 6.78 -18.86 -11.76
C ALA A 400 5.72 -19.77 -11.13
N GLU A 401 5.03 -20.59 -11.93
CA GLU A 401 4.08 -21.59 -11.45
C GLU A 401 4.74 -22.59 -10.49
N SER A 402 5.95 -23.07 -10.80
CA SER A 402 6.69 -23.95 -9.89
C SER A 402 7.11 -23.23 -8.60
N VAL A 403 7.58 -21.99 -8.68
CA VAL A 403 8.00 -21.21 -7.51
C VAL A 403 6.82 -20.90 -6.58
N LEU A 404 5.70 -20.45 -7.15
CA LEU A 404 4.49 -20.14 -6.40
C LEU A 404 3.76 -21.39 -5.92
N GLY A 405 3.86 -22.51 -6.65
CA GLY A 405 3.42 -23.84 -6.19
C GLY A 405 4.08 -24.22 -4.86
N TYR A 406 5.41 -24.11 -4.77
CA TYR A 406 6.12 -24.36 -3.51
C TYR A 406 5.68 -23.41 -2.37
N LEU A 407 5.40 -22.13 -2.67
CA LEU A 407 4.85 -21.21 -1.67
C LEU A 407 3.52 -21.69 -1.10
N VAL A 408 2.59 -22.12 -1.96
CA VAL A 408 1.22 -22.45 -1.55
C VAL A 408 1.06 -23.87 -0.99
N ASP A 409 1.94 -24.79 -1.39
CA ASP A 409 1.82 -26.20 -1.04
C ASP A 409 2.79 -26.61 0.07
N GLU A 410 4.04 -26.14 0.04
CA GLU A 410 5.08 -26.60 0.98
C GLU A 410 5.31 -25.62 2.13
N LEU A 411 5.04 -24.32 1.94
CA LEU A 411 5.22 -23.30 2.99
C LEU A 411 3.91 -22.88 3.65
N TRP A 412 2.76 -23.40 3.23
CA TRP A 412 1.50 -23.15 3.92
C TRP A 412 1.43 -23.95 5.21
N ASP A 413 1.38 -23.26 6.35
CA ASP A 413 1.13 -23.85 7.66
C ASP A 413 -0.36 -23.71 7.99
N ASP A 414 -1.09 -24.82 7.87
CA ASP A 414 -2.54 -24.82 8.07
C ASP A 414 -2.93 -24.53 9.53
N ASP A 415 -2.16 -25.04 10.50
CA ASP A 415 -2.44 -24.85 11.92
C ASP A 415 -2.21 -23.39 12.34
N ALA A 416 -1.16 -22.77 11.81
CA ALA A 416 -0.87 -21.35 12.03
C ALA A 416 -1.77 -20.42 11.20
N GLY A 417 -2.32 -20.92 10.08
CA GLY A 417 -3.05 -20.14 9.10
C GLY A 417 -2.20 -19.04 8.46
N THR A 418 -0.90 -19.29 8.30
CA THR A 418 0.07 -18.35 7.69
C THR A 418 1.13 -19.12 6.90
N PHE A 419 2.05 -18.41 6.26
CA PHE A 419 3.16 -19.03 5.53
C PHE A 419 4.39 -19.14 6.43
N ALA A 420 4.95 -20.35 6.52
CA ALA A 420 6.15 -20.63 7.29
C ALA A 420 7.39 -19.93 6.69
N SER A 421 8.27 -19.45 7.57
CA SER A 421 9.58 -18.92 7.16
C SER A 421 10.48 -19.99 6.53
N GLY A 422 10.22 -21.27 6.84
CA GLY A 422 10.89 -22.44 6.31
C GLY A 422 10.13 -23.70 6.74
N THR A 423 10.31 -24.81 6.03
CA THR A 423 9.54 -26.07 6.25
C THR A 423 9.76 -26.71 7.62
N ASP A 424 10.90 -26.42 8.25
CA ASP A 424 11.29 -26.97 9.56
C ASP A 424 11.37 -25.90 10.65
N ASP A 425 10.96 -24.65 10.35
CA ASP A 425 11.05 -23.56 11.30
C ASP A 425 9.95 -23.66 12.35
N SER A 426 10.30 -23.45 13.62
CA SER A 426 9.32 -23.40 14.71
C SER A 426 8.84 -21.98 15.04
N THR A 427 9.40 -20.99 14.34
CA THR A 427 9.16 -19.57 14.61
C THR A 427 9.18 -18.80 13.29
N TYR A 428 8.11 -18.06 13.01
CA TYR A 428 7.97 -17.31 11.77
C TYR A 428 8.09 -15.82 12.05
N THR A 429 9.25 -15.24 11.79
CA THR A 429 9.42 -13.78 11.82
C THR A 429 8.99 -13.22 10.46
N ILE A 430 8.05 -12.29 10.49
CA ILE A 430 7.45 -11.68 9.31
C ILE A 430 7.60 -10.16 9.43
N THR A 431 8.45 -9.60 8.58
CA THR A 431 8.54 -8.14 8.41
C THR A 431 7.42 -7.62 7.52
N ALA A 432 7.17 -6.31 7.53
CA ALA A 432 6.27 -5.70 6.56
C ALA A 432 6.69 -5.99 5.11
N ARG A 433 8.01 -6.00 4.81
CA ARG A 433 8.49 -6.37 3.47
C ARG A 433 8.19 -7.83 3.13
N ASP A 434 8.38 -8.76 4.06
CA ASP A 434 8.09 -10.18 3.85
C ASP A 434 6.61 -10.41 3.56
N ALA A 435 5.74 -9.75 4.33
CA ALA A 435 4.31 -9.80 4.08
C ALA A 435 3.95 -9.22 2.70
N GLY A 436 4.61 -8.15 2.27
CA GLY A 436 4.44 -7.59 0.94
C GLY A 436 4.82 -8.57 -0.16
N ASP A 437 5.96 -9.24 -0.02
CA ASP A 437 6.43 -10.23 -1.00
C ASP A 437 5.45 -11.41 -1.13
N VAL A 438 4.93 -11.91 0.00
CA VAL A 438 3.91 -12.98 0.02
C VAL A 438 2.59 -12.51 -0.59
N THR A 439 2.07 -11.34 -0.20
CA THR A 439 0.84 -10.78 -0.78
C THR A 439 0.98 -10.58 -2.28
N GLY A 440 2.13 -10.09 -2.74
CA GLY A 440 2.42 -9.91 -4.17
C GLY A 440 2.46 -11.22 -4.94
N GLY A 441 3.09 -12.25 -4.38
CA GLY A 441 3.11 -13.60 -4.96
C GLY A 441 1.72 -14.24 -5.03
N ILE A 442 0.90 -14.10 -3.98
CA ILE A 442 -0.48 -14.60 -3.95
C ILE A 442 -1.37 -13.85 -4.95
N ASN A 443 -1.23 -12.52 -5.05
CA ASN A 443 -1.92 -11.75 -6.08
C ASN A 443 -1.56 -12.24 -7.48
N ALA A 444 -0.28 -12.53 -7.74
CA ALA A 444 0.19 -13.07 -9.01
C ALA A 444 -0.40 -14.45 -9.32
N ALA A 445 -0.39 -15.33 -8.32
CA ALA A 445 -0.94 -16.68 -8.40
C ALA A 445 -2.43 -16.66 -8.77
N ASP A 446 -3.21 -15.76 -8.17
CA ASP A 446 -4.64 -15.56 -8.49
C ASP A 446 -4.83 -14.88 -9.86
N ALA A 447 -4.24 -13.69 -10.05
CA ALA A 447 -4.58 -12.79 -11.16
C ALA A 447 -3.94 -13.18 -12.50
N VAL A 448 -2.86 -13.96 -12.50
CA VAL A 448 -2.14 -14.35 -13.73
C VAL A 448 -2.22 -15.86 -13.96
N LEU A 449 -2.00 -16.66 -12.92
CA LEU A 449 -1.96 -18.13 -13.06
C LEU A 449 -3.31 -18.81 -12.77
N GLY A 450 -4.27 -18.13 -12.14
CA GLY A 450 -5.57 -18.71 -11.79
C GLY A 450 -5.50 -19.80 -10.72
N MET A 451 -4.49 -19.77 -9.85
CA MET A 451 -4.33 -20.71 -8.75
C MET A 451 -5.39 -20.51 -7.66
N ASP A 452 -5.78 -21.59 -6.98
CA ASP A 452 -6.76 -21.53 -5.89
C ASP A 452 -6.10 -21.10 -4.57
N VAL A 453 -6.01 -19.78 -4.36
CA VAL A 453 -5.28 -19.17 -3.24
C VAL A 453 -6.15 -18.26 -2.35
N LYS A 454 -7.43 -18.09 -2.69
CA LYS A 454 -8.30 -17.08 -2.05
C LYS A 454 -8.57 -17.37 -0.58
N ASP A 455 -8.87 -18.61 -0.22
CA ASP A 455 -9.06 -19.04 1.17
C ASP A 455 -7.76 -18.86 1.98
N ARG A 456 -6.63 -19.32 1.42
CA ARG A 456 -5.31 -19.16 2.04
C ARG A 456 -4.98 -17.69 2.28
N TYR A 457 -5.25 -16.80 1.32
CA TYR A 457 -5.04 -15.36 1.50
C TYR A 457 -5.88 -14.81 2.65
N ALA A 458 -7.17 -15.18 2.73
CA ALA A 458 -8.05 -14.70 3.79
C ALA A 458 -7.55 -15.12 5.18
N ARG A 459 -7.16 -16.39 5.33
CA ARG A 459 -6.58 -16.93 6.57
C ARG A 459 -5.25 -16.26 6.90
N TYR A 460 -4.35 -16.17 5.91
CA TYR A 460 -3.06 -15.49 6.05
C TYR A 460 -3.21 -14.05 6.52
N PHE A 461 -4.12 -13.29 5.90
CA PHE A 461 -4.35 -11.90 6.25
C PHE A 461 -4.91 -11.78 7.67
N ASN A 462 -5.94 -12.56 8.01
CA ASN A 462 -6.55 -12.50 9.34
C ASN A 462 -5.56 -12.92 10.45
N GLN A 463 -4.75 -13.96 10.23
CA GLN A 463 -3.78 -14.43 11.21
C GLN A 463 -2.57 -13.51 11.33
N THR A 464 -1.99 -13.06 10.21
CA THR A 464 -0.74 -12.28 10.23
C THR A 464 -0.99 -10.80 10.51
N PHE A 465 -2.02 -10.21 9.88
CA PHE A 465 -2.29 -8.77 9.96
C PHE A 465 -3.12 -8.43 11.18
N ASN A 466 -4.22 -9.15 11.42
CA ASN A 466 -5.17 -8.81 12.47
C ASN A 466 -4.77 -9.46 13.81
N ARG A 467 -4.70 -10.79 13.87
CA ARG A 467 -4.28 -11.50 15.10
C ARG A 467 -2.83 -11.21 15.46
N GLY A 468 -1.94 -11.28 14.47
CA GLY A 468 -0.51 -11.02 14.60
C GLY A 468 -0.16 -9.56 14.86
N ARG A 469 -1.11 -8.65 14.60
CA ARG A 469 -0.96 -7.21 14.71
C ARG A 469 0.14 -6.65 13.80
N LEU A 470 0.36 -7.23 12.62
CA LEU A 470 1.20 -6.55 11.62
C LEU A 470 0.57 -5.21 11.29
N GLN A 471 -0.76 -5.14 11.10
CA GLN A 471 -1.49 -3.88 11.20
C GLN A 471 -1.75 -3.60 12.69
N ARG A 472 -1.23 -2.47 13.21
CA ARG A 472 -1.28 -2.21 14.65
C ARG A 472 -2.64 -1.73 15.17
N ALA A 473 -3.38 -1.05 14.31
CA ALA A 473 -4.63 -0.38 14.62
C ALA A 473 -5.44 -0.19 13.34
N GLU A 474 -6.75 -0.05 13.47
CA GLU A 474 -7.64 0.23 12.35
C GLU A 474 -8.37 1.55 12.56
N ARG A 475 -9.17 1.99 11.58
CA ARG A 475 -10.01 3.19 11.72
C ARG A 475 -11.49 2.80 11.65
N PRO A 476 -12.40 3.67 12.11
CA PRO A 476 -13.83 3.33 12.16
C PRO A 476 -14.44 2.84 10.84
N GLN A 477 -13.85 3.22 9.69
CA GLN A 477 -14.33 2.83 8.37
C GLN A 477 -14.07 1.36 8.01
N SER A 478 -13.00 0.74 8.53
CA SER A 478 -12.71 -0.68 8.32
C SER A 478 -13.17 -1.56 9.48
N ARG A 479 -13.42 -0.96 10.66
CA ARG A 479 -13.73 -1.70 11.89
C ARG A 479 -15.02 -2.50 11.79
N SER A 480 -14.93 -3.75 12.23
CA SER A 480 -16.07 -4.64 12.48
C SER A 480 -16.02 -5.08 13.94
N GLU A 481 -17.03 -4.71 14.74
CA GLU A 481 -17.11 -5.09 16.17
C GLU A 481 -17.24 -6.61 16.36
N ASN A 482 -17.70 -7.32 15.33
CA ASN A 482 -17.89 -8.77 15.35
C ASN A 482 -16.72 -9.51 14.67
N ALA A 483 -15.62 -8.82 14.36
CA ALA A 483 -14.41 -9.48 13.84
C ALA A 483 -13.85 -10.46 14.88
N GLU A 484 -13.31 -11.59 14.43
CA GLU A 484 -12.64 -12.57 15.29
C GLU A 484 -11.42 -11.96 16.01
N TYR A 485 -10.68 -11.10 15.30
CA TYR A 485 -9.49 -10.40 15.81
C TYR A 485 -9.62 -8.89 15.59
N PRO A 486 -10.44 -8.18 16.37
CA PRO A 486 -10.63 -6.75 16.19
C PRO A 486 -9.34 -5.99 16.55
N LEU A 487 -8.96 -5.04 15.70
CA LEU A 487 -7.83 -4.16 15.96
C LEU A 487 -8.26 -2.95 16.81
N PRO A 488 -7.38 -2.41 17.67
CA PRO A 488 -7.70 -1.20 18.41
C PRO A 488 -7.88 -0.01 17.46
N LEU A 489 -8.65 0.99 17.90
CA LEU A 489 -8.62 2.31 17.26
C LEU A 489 -7.30 3.02 17.59
N PRO A 490 -6.90 4.05 16.83
CA PRO A 490 -5.57 4.65 16.99
C PRO A 490 -5.35 5.22 18.40
N ALA A 491 -6.37 5.81 19.03
CA ALA A 491 -6.30 6.32 20.41
C ALA A 491 -6.06 5.21 21.45
N ASP A 492 -6.49 3.98 21.15
CA ASP A 492 -6.41 2.82 22.05
C ASP A 492 -5.27 1.85 21.68
N ALA A 493 -4.48 2.19 20.66
CA ALA A 493 -3.40 1.35 20.13
C ALA A 493 -2.13 1.33 21.00
N GLY A 494 -2.22 1.87 22.23
CA GLY A 494 -1.12 2.00 23.20
C GLY A 494 -0.29 3.27 23.02
N GLY A 495 0.49 3.63 24.04
CA GLY A 495 1.15 4.94 24.15
C GLY A 495 0.28 5.93 24.93
N GLU A 496 0.83 7.09 25.30
CA GLU A 496 0.10 8.09 26.12
C GLU A 496 -1.13 8.65 25.40
N PHE A 497 -1.01 8.86 24.09
CA PHE A 497 -2.08 9.42 23.24
C PHE A 497 -2.55 8.47 22.13
N GLY A 498 -2.07 7.23 22.14
CA GLY A 498 -2.29 6.25 21.07
C GLY A 498 -1.20 6.25 19.99
N GLN A 499 -1.46 5.50 18.92
CA GLN A 499 -0.54 5.28 17.78
C GLN A 499 -1.30 5.29 16.45
N ALA A 500 -0.62 5.67 15.37
CA ALA A 500 -1.21 5.69 14.04
C ALA A 500 -1.57 4.29 13.50
N ALA A 501 -2.60 4.21 12.66
CA ALA A 501 -3.01 2.97 11.99
C ALA A 501 -2.07 2.60 10.83
N VAL A 502 -0.84 2.19 11.16
CA VAL A 502 0.22 1.78 10.21
C VAL A 502 0.78 0.42 10.57
N TYR A 503 1.52 -0.19 9.64
CA TYR A 503 2.18 -1.47 9.89
C TYR A 503 3.24 -1.36 11.00
N ASN A 504 3.35 -2.39 11.82
CA ASN A 504 4.56 -2.68 12.60
C ASN A 504 5.67 -3.15 11.65
N ALA A 505 6.94 -2.89 11.99
CA ALA A 505 8.07 -3.30 11.17
C ALA A 505 8.19 -4.83 11.13
N SER A 506 7.93 -5.53 12.24
CA SER A 506 7.89 -7.00 12.27
C SER A 506 7.01 -7.59 13.36
N VAL A 507 6.47 -8.76 13.07
CA VAL A 507 5.74 -9.64 13.98
C VAL A 507 6.32 -11.05 13.93
N GLN A 508 6.01 -11.86 14.93
CA GLN A 508 6.50 -13.23 15.03
C GLN A 508 5.42 -14.18 15.51
N TYR A 509 5.32 -15.35 14.88
CA TYR A 509 4.52 -16.48 15.34
C TYR A 509 5.42 -17.57 15.93
N ASP A 510 5.07 -18.08 17.11
CA ASP A 510 5.69 -19.25 17.74
C ASP A 510 4.76 -20.46 17.58
N THR A 511 5.20 -21.46 16.80
CA THR A 511 4.42 -22.67 16.50
C THR A 511 4.21 -23.57 17.72
N GLY A 512 5.14 -23.55 18.69
CA GLY A 512 5.06 -24.37 19.89
C GLY A 512 4.08 -23.80 20.91
N ALA A 513 3.99 -22.47 20.99
CA ALA A 513 3.03 -21.78 21.85
C ALA A 513 1.67 -21.50 21.17
N GLY A 514 1.64 -21.44 19.84
CA GLY A 514 0.47 -20.98 19.08
C GLY A 514 0.19 -19.48 19.25
N GLU A 515 1.23 -18.69 19.54
CA GLU A 515 1.12 -17.29 19.95
C GLU A 515 1.81 -16.34 18.97
N TRP A 516 1.20 -15.17 18.78
CA TRP A 516 1.78 -14.06 18.03
C TRP A 516 2.36 -13.01 18.97
N SER A 517 3.45 -12.38 18.56
CA SER A 517 4.03 -11.22 19.24
C SER A 517 4.53 -10.17 18.24
N VAL A 518 4.52 -8.90 18.66
CA VAL A 518 5.12 -7.80 17.89
C VAL A 518 6.58 -7.67 18.30
N THR A 519 7.51 -7.95 17.37
CA THR A 519 8.96 -7.94 17.61
C THR A 519 9.60 -6.58 17.33
N ASP A 520 9.04 -5.80 16.41
CA ASP A 520 9.46 -4.41 16.17
C ASP A 520 8.25 -3.52 15.89
N ARG A 521 8.08 -2.51 16.74
CA ARG A 521 6.97 -1.54 16.69
C ARG A 521 7.27 -0.31 15.85
N MET A 522 8.50 -0.13 15.41
CA MET A 522 8.85 1.00 14.54
C MET A 522 8.10 0.91 13.23
N PHE A 523 7.92 2.06 12.57
CA PHE A 523 7.47 2.11 11.20
C PHE A 523 8.71 2.04 10.30
N ASP A 524 8.91 0.94 9.58
CA ASP A 524 9.89 0.87 8.48
C ASP A 524 9.21 1.35 7.19
N THR A 525 9.56 2.56 6.74
CA THR A 525 8.88 3.21 5.62
C THR A 525 8.99 2.41 4.33
N ALA A 526 10.15 1.81 4.05
CA ALA A 526 10.35 1.08 2.81
C ALA A 526 9.51 -0.21 2.79
N GLY A 527 9.59 -1.03 3.85
CA GLY A 527 8.81 -2.26 3.97
C GLY A 527 7.31 -2.00 4.04
N ALA A 528 6.87 -1.05 4.87
CA ALA A 528 5.45 -0.76 5.05
C ALA A 528 4.78 -0.23 3.78
N LEU A 529 5.46 0.64 3.02
CA LEU A 529 4.87 1.18 1.80
C LEU A 529 5.03 0.25 0.60
N TYR A 530 6.03 -0.62 0.58
CA TYR A 530 6.05 -1.73 -0.36
C TYR A 530 4.84 -2.67 -0.13
N LEU A 531 4.60 -3.10 1.11
CA LEU A 531 3.42 -3.90 1.46
C LEU A 531 2.11 -3.20 1.09
N ALA A 532 1.96 -1.92 1.45
CA ALA A 532 0.79 -1.15 1.08
C ALA A 532 0.59 -1.09 -0.46
N ASN A 533 1.65 -1.14 -1.28
CA ASN A 533 1.55 -1.29 -2.75
C ASN A 533 0.94 -2.61 -3.16
N GLN A 534 1.37 -3.71 -2.55
CA GLN A 534 0.81 -5.02 -2.82
C GLN A 534 -0.65 -5.12 -2.36
N ASP A 535 -0.98 -4.54 -1.19
CA ASP A 535 -2.33 -4.60 -0.63
C ASP A 535 -3.38 -3.90 -1.48
N ILE A 536 -3.08 -2.74 -2.08
CA ILE A 536 -4.04 -2.09 -2.98
C ILE A 536 -4.19 -2.87 -4.28
N TRP A 537 -3.14 -3.51 -4.77
CA TRP A 537 -3.18 -4.30 -6.01
C TRP A 537 -4.02 -5.57 -5.87
N ILE A 538 -4.10 -6.17 -4.69
CA ILE A 538 -5.01 -7.29 -4.39
C ILE A 538 -6.36 -6.81 -3.81
N GLY A 539 -6.41 -5.58 -3.30
CA GLY A 539 -7.56 -5.01 -2.61
C GLY A 539 -8.69 -4.57 -3.54
N GLN A 540 -9.89 -4.46 -2.98
CA GLN A 540 -11.09 -4.04 -3.70
C GLN A 540 -11.91 -2.99 -2.97
N TRP A 541 -12.62 -2.17 -3.74
CA TRP A 541 -13.65 -1.26 -3.28
C TRP A 541 -14.98 -1.61 -3.96
N GLY A 542 -16.03 -1.86 -3.19
CA GLY A 542 -17.37 -2.12 -3.74
C GLY A 542 -17.48 -3.35 -4.66
N GLY A 543 -16.55 -4.30 -4.57
CA GLY A 543 -16.45 -5.45 -5.49
C GLY A 543 -15.50 -5.22 -6.68
N GLU A 544 -14.97 -4.01 -6.84
CA GLU A 544 -14.06 -3.62 -7.92
C GLU A 544 -12.62 -3.64 -7.41
N PHE A 545 -11.78 -4.47 -8.02
CA PHE A 545 -10.36 -4.50 -7.73
C PHE A 545 -9.65 -3.31 -8.36
N TYR A 546 -8.48 -2.97 -7.83
CA TYR A 546 -7.55 -2.09 -8.53
C TYR A 546 -7.29 -2.60 -9.96
N GLU A 547 -7.53 -1.73 -10.94
CA GLU A 547 -7.39 -2.08 -12.35
C GLU A 547 -5.97 -2.58 -12.66
N GLY A 548 -5.90 -3.69 -13.40
CA GLY A 548 -4.63 -4.33 -13.75
C GLY A 548 -3.96 -5.08 -12.60
N ARG A 549 -4.46 -5.01 -11.36
CA ARG A 549 -3.94 -5.77 -10.19
C ARG A 549 -2.42 -5.64 -10.01
N GLY A 550 -1.86 -4.47 -10.35
CA GLY A 550 -0.42 -4.19 -10.28
C GLY A 550 0.43 -4.79 -11.41
N ARG A 551 -0.18 -5.39 -12.45
CA ARG A 551 0.53 -5.91 -13.62
C ARG A 551 1.03 -4.76 -14.52
N PRO A 552 2.27 -4.84 -15.05
CA PRO A 552 2.82 -3.88 -15.99
C PRO A 552 1.91 -3.70 -17.21
N ALA A 553 1.76 -2.45 -17.66
CA ALA A 553 0.97 -2.06 -18.83
C ALA A 553 -0.54 -2.36 -18.78
N ALA A 554 -1.06 -2.91 -17.68
CA ALA A 554 -2.47 -3.25 -17.52
C ALA A 554 -3.31 -2.10 -16.95
N ASN A 555 -2.70 -0.97 -16.57
CA ASN A 555 -3.35 0.22 -16.01
C ASN A 555 -2.60 1.49 -16.44
N ASP A 556 -2.51 1.69 -17.76
CA ASP A 556 -1.73 2.77 -18.36
C ASP A 556 -2.53 4.01 -18.75
N SER A 557 -3.83 3.87 -18.91
CA SER A 557 -4.76 4.95 -19.23
C SER A 557 -6.01 4.83 -18.36
N PRO A 558 -6.69 5.95 -18.05
CA PRO A 558 -7.98 5.90 -17.38
C PRO A 558 -9.00 5.10 -18.22
N ALA A 559 -9.93 4.45 -17.54
CA ALA A 559 -10.95 3.57 -18.12
C ALA A 559 -11.98 4.30 -19.01
#